data_AF-A0A366K9U8-F1
#
_entry.id   AF-A0A366K9U8-F1
#
_cell.length_a   1.000
_cell.length_b   1.000
_cell.length_c   1.000
_cell.angle_alpha   90.00
_cell.angle_beta   90.00
_cell.angle_gamma   90.00
#
_symmetry.space_group_name_H-M   'P 1'
#
loop_
_entity.id
_entity.type
_entity.pdbx_description
1 polymer ?
#
loop_
_entity_poly.entity_id
_entity_poly.type
_entity_poly.pdbx_seq_one_letter_code
_entity_poly.pdbx_strand_id
1 'polypeptide(L)'
;MRIGQVIGHGDLWVEGDLLCGSFNFIGHVHVTGHIVCDTSFQHTGSLDCRSLEAGELLDLHESTISVVAMYSPLITIHGFQSPLLNRLGTEHERLDTPVGSISCRELKAGDLQCASVEADDVELTGSCRVEKVTYGKDIRYNRGSVIGSIRKDDGERQARTA
;
A
#
# COMPACT_ATOMS: atom_id res chain seq x y z
N MET A 1 -13.46 -13.37 15.74
CA MET A 1 -12.42 -13.78 16.71
C MET A 1 -11.21 -12.89 16.45
N ARG A 2 -10.59 -12.32 17.48
CA ARG A 2 -9.43 -11.43 17.31
C ARG A 2 -8.17 -12.17 17.75
N ILE A 3 -7.15 -12.14 16.89
CA ILE A 3 -5.85 -12.76 17.15
C ILE A 3 -4.94 -11.69 17.78
N GLY A 4 -4.22 -12.01 18.84
CA GLY A 4 -3.28 -11.04 19.42
C GLY A 4 -2.22 -10.62 18.41
N GLN A 5 -1.50 -11.59 17.87
CA GLN A 5 -0.45 -11.36 16.91
C GLN A 5 -0.39 -12.50 15.88
N VAL A 6 -0.15 -12.14 14.61
CA VAL A 6 0.15 -13.09 13.55
C VAL A 6 1.62 -12.93 13.17
N ILE A 7 2.41 -13.96 13.44
CA ILE A 7 3.80 -14.04 13.00
C ILE A 7 4.01 -15.36 12.27
N GLY A 8 4.64 -15.33 11.11
CA GLY A 8 4.97 -16.58 10.44
C GLY A 8 5.63 -16.41 9.09
N HIS A 9 5.84 -17.55 8.44
CA HIS A 9 6.25 -17.63 7.05
C HIS A 9 5.47 -18.75 6.34
N GLY A 10 5.34 -18.65 5.03
CA GLY A 10 4.68 -19.65 4.18
C GLY A 10 3.41 -19.13 3.53
N ASP A 11 2.35 -19.94 3.54
CA ASP A 11 1.08 -19.62 2.93
C ASP A 11 0.00 -19.44 4.01
N LEU A 12 -0.61 -18.26 4.05
CA LEU A 12 -1.71 -17.93 4.94
C LEU A 12 -2.98 -17.70 4.11
N TRP A 13 -3.96 -18.58 4.31
CA TRP A 13 -5.29 -18.48 3.72
C TRP A 13 -6.32 -18.19 4.79
N VAL A 14 -7.09 -17.12 4.63
CA VAL A 14 -8.18 -16.75 5.53
C VAL A 14 -9.46 -16.53 4.73
N GLU A 15 -10.46 -17.35 5.03
CA GLU A 15 -11.83 -17.13 4.59
C GLU A 15 -12.52 -16.16 5.56
N GLY A 16 -13.02 -15.03 5.05
CA GLY A 16 -13.54 -13.92 5.84
C GLY A 16 -12.47 -12.90 6.26
N ASP A 17 -12.68 -12.30 7.42
CA ASP A 17 -11.87 -11.18 7.92
C ASP A 17 -10.76 -11.66 8.87
N LEU A 18 -9.59 -11.04 8.73
CA LEU A 18 -8.46 -11.20 9.64
C LEU A 18 -8.37 -9.99 10.56
N LEU A 19 -8.73 -10.18 11.83
CA LEU A 19 -8.64 -9.15 12.86
C LEU A 19 -7.48 -9.51 13.80
N CYS A 20 -6.43 -8.68 13.83
CA CYS A 20 -5.32 -8.89 14.74
C CYS A 20 -4.83 -7.61 15.45
N GLY A 21 -4.01 -7.78 16.48
CA GLY A 21 -3.28 -6.68 17.10
C GLY A 21 -2.15 -6.20 16.19
N SER A 22 -1.26 -7.11 15.80
CA SER A 22 -0.20 -6.87 14.82
C SER A 22 0.02 -8.06 13.88
N PHE A 23 0.64 -7.76 12.74
CA PHE A 23 0.90 -8.73 11.66
C PHE A 23 2.33 -8.59 11.16
N ASN A 24 3.08 -9.69 11.15
CA ASN A 24 4.42 -9.78 10.56
C ASN A 24 4.56 -11.13 9.86
N PHE A 25 4.46 -11.14 8.53
CA PHE A 25 4.44 -12.39 7.78
C PHE A 25 5.30 -12.32 6.53
N ILE A 26 5.92 -13.45 6.18
CA ILE A 26 6.73 -13.61 4.97
C ILE A 26 6.15 -14.73 4.12
N GLY A 27 5.69 -14.42 2.92
CA GLY A 27 5.18 -15.40 1.96
C GLY A 27 3.91 -14.96 1.28
N HIS A 28 2.96 -15.86 1.11
CA HIS A 28 1.70 -15.60 0.40
C HIS A 28 0.57 -15.45 1.41
N VAL A 29 -0.10 -14.30 1.38
CA VAL A 29 -1.24 -13.99 2.25
C VAL A 29 -2.45 -13.72 1.37
N HIS A 30 -3.43 -14.59 1.47
CA HIS A 30 -4.72 -14.42 0.81
C HIS A 30 -5.83 -14.34 1.85
N VAL A 31 -6.49 -13.19 1.90
CA VAL A 31 -7.62 -12.93 2.80
C VAL A 31 -8.81 -12.47 1.96
N THR A 32 -9.83 -13.31 1.87
CA THR A 32 -11.02 -13.02 1.03
C THR A 32 -11.81 -11.77 1.47
N GLY A 33 -11.70 -11.40 2.75
CA GLY A 33 -12.33 -10.24 3.36
C GLY A 33 -11.35 -9.10 3.65
N HIS A 34 -11.48 -8.55 4.86
CA HIS A 34 -10.72 -7.39 5.33
C HIS A 34 -9.61 -7.81 6.29
N ILE A 35 -8.45 -7.15 6.20
CA ILE A 35 -7.39 -7.24 7.20
C ILE A 35 -7.44 -5.97 8.05
N VAL A 36 -7.57 -6.12 9.36
CA VAL A 36 -7.55 -5.00 10.31
C VAL A 36 -6.55 -5.29 11.43
N CYS A 37 -5.51 -4.45 11.50
CA CYS A 37 -4.48 -4.49 12.52
C CYS A 37 -4.62 -3.27 13.45
N ASP A 38 -4.61 -3.49 14.76
CA ASP A 38 -4.68 -2.39 15.73
C ASP A 38 -3.46 -1.47 15.66
N THR A 39 -2.27 -2.02 15.39
CA THR A 39 -1.02 -1.28 15.41
C THR A 39 -0.30 -1.34 14.07
N SER A 40 0.41 -2.43 13.79
CA SER A 40 1.29 -2.55 12.62
C SER A 40 0.96 -3.75 11.74
N PHE A 41 1.09 -3.53 10.43
CA PHE A 41 1.07 -4.56 9.40
C PHE A 41 2.38 -4.53 8.63
N GLN A 42 3.17 -5.59 8.76
CA GLN A 42 4.41 -5.78 8.03
C GLN A 42 4.31 -7.06 7.19
N HIS A 43 4.61 -6.95 5.91
CA HIS A 43 4.52 -8.11 5.01
C HIS A 43 5.65 -8.10 4.00
N THR A 44 6.16 -9.29 3.70
CA THR A 44 7.08 -9.53 2.59
C THR A 44 6.54 -10.65 1.71
N GLY A 45 6.29 -10.39 0.43
CA GLY A 45 5.81 -11.39 -0.52
C GLY A 45 4.46 -11.04 -1.16
N SER A 46 3.59 -12.00 -1.39
CA SER A 46 2.32 -11.76 -2.09
C SER A 46 1.19 -11.47 -1.11
N LEU A 47 0.43 -10.41 -1.35
CA LEU A 47 -0.71 -10.01 -0.54
C LEU A 47 -1.92 -9.77 -1.44
N ASP A 48 -3.00 -10.50 -1.17
CA ASP A 48 -4.29 -10.29 -1.80
C ASP A 48 -5.38 -10.18 -0.73
N CYS A 49 -6.06 -9.05 -0.70
CA CYS A 49 -7.22 -8.85 0.17
C CYS A 49 -8.15 -7.74 -0.33
N ARG A 50 -9.37 -7.68 0.19
CA ARG A 50 -10.30 -6.61 -0.20
C ARG A 50 -9.85 -5.25 0.34
N SER A 51 -9.57 -5.16 1.64
CA SER A 51 -8.98 -3.96 2.21
C SER A 51 -8.02 -4.29 3.33
N LEU A 52 -7.06 -3.40 3.52
CA LEU A 52 -6.06 -3.50 4.57
C LEU A 52 -6.06 -2.21 5.39
N GLU A 53 -6.27 -2.36 6.69
CA GLU A 53 -6.22 -1.27 7.66
C GLU A 53 -5.17 -1.59 8.74
N ALA A 54 -4.31 -0.61 9.04
CA ALA A 54 -3.39 -0.66 10.17
C ALA A 54 -3.46 0.65 10.96
N GLY A 55 -3.55 0.55 12.30
CA GLY A 55 -3.76 1.72 13.15
C GLY A 55 -2.60 2.70 13.22
N GLU A 56 -1.36 2.25 12.98
CA GLU A 56 -0.16 3.08 13.07
C GLU A 56 0.72 3.01 11.81
N LEU A 57 1.07 1.79 11.38
CA LEU A 57 2.04 1.56 10.32
C LEU A 57 1.63 0.39 9.42
N LEU A 58 1.75 0.63 8.12
CA LEU A 58 1.62 -0.37 7.07
C LEU A 58 2.94 -0.34 6.27
N ASP A 59 3.69 -1.44 6.33
CA ASP A 59 5.04 -1.54 5.77
C ASP A 59 5.17 -2.80 4.89
N LEU A 60 5.24 -2.61 3.58
CA LEU A 60 5.23 -3.69 2.58
C LEU A 60 6.60 -3.75 1.88
N HIS A 61 7.27 -4.88 2.01
CA HIS A 61 8.59 -5.14 1.44
C HIS A 61 8.49 -6.13 0.29
N GLU A 62 9.14 -5.83 -0.84
CA GLU A 62 9.26 -6.75 -1.99
C GLU A 62 7.93 -7.43 -2.37
N SER A 63 6.83 -6.68 -2.24
CA SER A 63 5.51 -7.28 -2.21
C SER A 63 4.77 -7.17 -3.53
N THR A 64 4.05 -8.23 -3.91
CA THR A 64 3.04 -8.18 -4.96
C THR A 64 1.69 -7.97 -4.31
N ILE A 65 1.07 -6.81 -4.54
CA ILE A 65 -0.06 -6.30 -3.77
C ILE A 65 -1.28 -6.20 -4.69
N SER A 66 -2.33 -6.92 -4.36
CA SER A 66 -3.66 -6.78 -4.95
C SER A 66 -4.62 -6.40 -3.84
N VAL A 67 -4.93 -5.10 -3.72
CA VAL A 67 -5.75 -4.58 -2.63
C VAL A 67 -6.67 -3.48 -3.13
N VAL A 68 -7.97 -3.58 -2.88
CA VAL A 68 -8.92 -2.55 -3.33
C VAL A 68 -8.71 -1.24 -2.56
N ALA A 69 -8.48 -1.32 -1.24
CA ALA A 69 -8.26 -0.13 -0.44
C ALA A 69 -7.27 -0.34 0.72
N MET A 70 -6.36 0.62 0.92
CA MET A 70 -5.41 0.64 2.04
C MET A 70 -5.57 1.88 2.90
N TYR A 71 -5.55 1.68 4.21
CA TYR A 71 -5.70 2.71 5.23
C TYR A 71 -4.68 2.53 6.34
N SER A 72 -3.89 3.57 6.60
CA SER A 72 -3.00 3.64 7.76
C SER A 72 -2.47 5.07 7.88
N PRO A 73 -2.16 5.59 9.08
CA PRO A 73 -1.50 6.89 9.19
C PRO A 73 -0.18 6.94 8.40
N LEU A 74 0.63 5.88 8.48
CA LEU A 74 1.90 5.76 7.79
C LEU A 74 1.87 4.55 6.87
N ILE A 75 2.12 4.76 5.58
CA ILE A 75 2.21 3.70 4.57
C ILE A 75 3.57 3.77 3.90
N THR A 76 4.33 2.68 3.99
CA THR A 76 5.58 2.47 3.26
C THR A 76 5.46 1.25 2.36
N ILE A 77 5.72 1.43 1.07
CA ILE A 77 5.73 0.37 0.07
C ILE A 77 7.09 0.41 -0.60
N HIS A 78 7.90 -0.61 -0.35
CA HIS A 78 9.22 -0.74 -0.95
C HIS A 78 9.07 -1.36 -2.34
N GLY A 79 9.57 -0.65 -3.36
CA GLY A 79 9.62 -1.15 -4.72
C GLY A 79 10.43 -2.45 -4.81
N PHE A 80 10.05 -3.33 -5.74
CA PHE A 80 10.72 -4.61 -5.92
C PHE A 80 12.13 -4.42 -6.50
N GLN A 81 13.16 -4.64 -5.68
CA GLN A 81 14.56 -4.53 -6.11
C GLN A 81 15.18 -5.91 -6.31
N SER A 82 15.05 -6.50 -7.50
CA SER A 82 15.80 -7.71 -7.85
C SER A 82 17.13 -7.37 -8.55
N PRO A 83 18.30 -7.63 -7.93
CA PRO A 83 19.60 -7.41 -8.56
C PRO A 83 19.89 -8.37 -9.73
N LEU A 84 19.18 -9.52 -9.81
CA LEU A 84 19.32 -10.47 -10.92
C LEU A 84 18.62 -9.98 -12.19
N LEU A 85 17.47 -9.29 -12.06
CA LEU A 85 16.70 -8.79 -13.19
C LEU A 85 17.31 -7.52 -13.80
N ASN A 86 18.01 -6.71 -12.99
CA ASN A 86 18.78 -5.56 -13.50
C ASN A 86 19.92 -5.96 -14.46
N ARG A 87 20.40 -7.21 -14.42
CA ARG A 87 21.48 -7.70 -15.29
C ARG A 87 20.99 -8.24 -16.64
N LEU A 88 19.72 -8.60 -16.77
CA LEU A 88 19.21 -9.32 -17.95
C LEU A 88 18.54 -8.41 -18.98
N GLY A 89 18.38 -7.11 -18.70
CA GLY A 89 17.80 -6.17 -19.67
C GLY A 89 16.37 -6.49 -20.10
N THR A 90 15.71 -7.43 -19.42
CA THR A 90 14.33 -7.81 -19.67
C THR A 90 13.43 -6.67 -19.22
N GLU A 91 12.79 -6.00 -20.18
CA GLU A 91 11.60 -5.21 -19.90
C GLU A 91 10.62 -6.14 -19.18
N HIS A 92 10.42 -5.87 -17.90
CA HIS A 92 9.57 -6.72 -17.08
C HIS A 92 8.15 -6.71 -17.68
N GLU A 93 7.54 -7.88 -17.78
CA GLU A 93 6.12 -8.00 -17.39
C GLU A 93 6.08 -7.58 -15.92
N ARG A 94 6.01 -6.27 -15.70
CA ARG A 94 6.02 -5.65 -14.39
C ARG A 94 4.83 -6.24 -13.65
N LEU A 95 5.09 -6.86 -12.50
CA LEU A 95 4.05 -7.39 -11.63
C LEU A 95 3.10 -6.23 -11.31
N ASP A 96 1.96 -6.23 -11.99
CA ASP A 96 0.90 -5.27 -11.76
C ASP A 96 0.45 -5.47 -10.31
N THR A 97 0.69 -4.46 -9.49
CA THR A 97 0.24 -4.41 -8.09
C THR A 97 -0.90 -3.41 -7.99
N PRO A 98 -2.09 -3.72 -8.55
CA PRO A 98 -3.19 -2.77 -8.58
C PRO A 98 -3.68 -2.53 -7.16
N VAL A 99 -3.31 -1.39 -6.62
CA VAL A 99 -3.99 -0.83 -5.45
C VAL A 99 -5.12 0.05 -5.95
N GLY A 100 -6.35 -0.18 -5.50
CA GLY A 100 -7.48 0.68 -5.90
C GLY A 100 -7.31 2.08 -5.32
N SER A 101 -7.34 2.19 -3.99
CA SER A 101 -7.21 3.47 -3.29
C SER A 101 -6.30 3.39 -2.07
N ILE A 102 -5.51 4.43 -1.83
CA ILE A 102 -4.69 4.62 -0.63
C ILE A 102 -5.16 5.87 0.09
N SER A 103 -5.43 5.78 1.38
CA SER A 103 -5.66 6.93 2.25
C SER A 103 -4.76 6.86 3.48
N CYS A 104 -3.92 7.87 3.66
CA CYS A 104 -2.97 7.94 4.78
C CYS A 104 -2.63 9.38 5.15
N ARG A 105 -1.79 9.57 6.18
CA ARG A 105 -1.16 10.86 6.44
C ARG A 105 0.13 10.98 5.63
N GLU A 106 1.00 9.99 5.71
CA GLU A 106 2.27 9.94 5.00
C GLU A 106 2.34 8.69 4.12
N LEU A 107 2.66 8.89 2.85
CA LEU A 107 2.91 7.82 1.87
C LEU A 107 4.35 7.88 1.39
N LYS A 108 5.06 6.76 1.51
CA LYS A 108 6.33 6.50 0.81
C LYS A 108 6.17 5.25 -0.04
N ALA A 109 6.14 5.40 -1.36
CA ALA A 109 5.92 4.26 -2.25
C ALA A 109 6.96 4.21 -3.37
N GLY A 110 7.51 3.02 -3.59
CA GLY A 110 8.34 2.68 -4.74
C GLY A 110 7.61 1.72 -5.67
N ASP A 111 7.67 1.96 -6.98
CA ASP A 111 7.12 1.07 -8.03
C ASP A 111 5.64 0.69 -7.83
N LEU A 112 4.84 1.63 -7.29
CA LEU A 112 3.41 1.47 -7.01
C LEU A 112 2.54 1.69 -8.24
N GLN A 113 1.54 0.83 -8.46
CA GLN A 113 0.41 1.12 -9.36
C GLN A 113 -0.87 1.37 -8.55
N CYS A 114 -1.48 2.54 -8.70
CA CYS A 114 -2.64 2.90 -7.90
C CYS A 114 -3.65 3.76 -8.66
N ALA A 115 -4.96 3.56 -8.46
CA ALA A 115 -5.95 4.45 -9.07
C ALA A 115 -6.04 5.79 -8.33
N SER A 116 -6.07 5.78 -6.99
CA SER A 116 -6.17 7.04 -6.22
C SER A 116 -5.36 7.04 -4.93
N VAL A 117 -4.65 8.12 -4.67
CA VAL A 117 -3.97 8.41 -3.40
C VAL A 117 -4.56 9.68 -2.78
N GLU A 118 -4.90 9.62 -1.50
CA GLU A 118 -5.23 10.77 -0.65
C GLU A 118 -4.30 10.77 0.57
N ALA A 119 -3.41 11.75 0.67
CA ALA A 119 -2.51 11.88 1.82
C ALA A 119 -2.11 13.32 2.12
N ASP A 120 -1.52 13.60 3.28
CA ASP A 120 -0.91 14.92 3.52
C ASP A 120 0.42 15.03 2.79
N ASP A 121 1.26 14.00 2.96
CA ASP A 121 2.65 13.99 2.53
C ASP A 121 2.87 12.76 1.63
N VAL A 122 3.26 12.99 0.37
CA VAL A 122 3.40 11.93 -0.65
C VAL A 122 4.82 11.90 -1.23
N GLU A 123 5.48 10.75 -1.15
CA GLU A 123 6.76 10.49 -1.80
C GLU A 123 6.67 9.26 -2.69
N LEU A 124 6.78 9.47 -4.01
CA LEU A 124 6.75 8.43 -5.03
C LEU A 124 8.13 8.27 -5.68
N THR A 125 8.65 7.05 -5.66
CA THR A 125 9.97 6.70 -6.18
C THR A 125 9.90 5.52 -7.14
N GLY A 126 10.98 5.25 -7.89
CA GLY A 126 10.96 4.21 -8.91
C GLY A 126 10.02 4.55 -10.08
N SER A 127 9.19 3.60 -10.48
CA SER A 127 8.33 3.65 -11.67
C SER A 127 6.84 3.69 -11.31
N CYS A 128 6.45 4.55 -10.36
CA CYS A 128 5.04 4.60 -9.91
C CYS A 128 4.08 5.04 -11.02
N ARG A 129 2.89 4.45 -11.07
CA ARG A 129 1.77 4.87 -11.93
C ARG A 129 0.56 5.14 -11.07
N VAL A 130 0.18 6.41 -10.94
CA VAL A 130 -0.97 6.81 -10.11
C VAL A 130 -1.95 7.64 -10.93
N GLU A 131 -3.21 7.24 -11.03
CA GLU A 131 -4.16 8.01 -11.86
C GLU A 131 -4.52 9.35 -11.22
N LYS A 132 -4.74 9.37 -9.89
CA LYS A 132 -5.13 10.57 -9.14
C LYS A 132 -4.38 10.67 -7.83
N VAL A 133 -3.75 11.82 -7.58
CA VAL A 133 -3.14 12.13 -6.28
C VAL A 133 -3.77 13.39 -5.72
N THR A 134 -4.34 13.27 -4.52
CA THR A 134 -4.78 14.38 -3.69
C THR A 134 -3.82 14.52 -2.51
N TYR A 135 -3.15 15.66 -2.40
CA TYR A 135 -2.16 15.90 -1.35
C TYR A 135 -2.49 17.13 -0.50
N GLY A 136 -2.27 17.09 0.81
CA GLY A 136 -2.52 18.23 1.71
C GLY A 136 -1.34 19.19 1.85
N LYS A 137 -0.14 18.65 2.11
CA LYS A 137 1.07 19.43 2.41
C LYS A 137 2.04 19.42 1.24
N ASP A 138 2.71 18.28 1.03
CA ASP A 138 3.82 18.14 0.10
C ASP A 138 3.67 16.89 -0.77
N ILE A 139 4.12 17.00 -2.02
CA ILE A 139 4.24 15.89 -2.97
C ILE A 139 5.62 15.89 -3.61
N ARG A 140 6.27 14.74 -3.62
CA ARG A 140 7.56 14.50 -4.27
C ARG A 140 7.44 13.25 -5.13
N TYR A 141 7.89 13.36 -6.37
CA TYR A 141 7.95 12.23 -7.28
C TYR A 141 9.14 12.37 -8.23
N ASN A 142 9.71 11.23 -8.63
CA ASN A 142 10.82 11.21 -9.59
C ASN A 142 10.31 11.23 -11.05
N ARG A 143 11.23 11.41 -12.01
CA ARG A 143 10.90 11.40 -13.45
C ARG A 143 10.40 10.05 -13.98
N GLY A 144 10.61 8.97 -13.24
CA GLY A 144 10.13 7.62 -13.61
C GLY A 144 8.65 7.41 -13.30
N SER A 145 8.06 8.27 -12.49
CA SER A 145 6.66 8.17 -12.09
C SER A 145 5.73 8.87 -13.07
N VAL A 146 4.59 8.25 -13.36
CA VAL A 146 3.53 8.78 -14.21
C VAL A 146 2.30 9.05 -13.34
N ILE A 147 1.87 10.31 -13.30
CA ILE A 147 0.69 10.72 -12.53
C ILE A 147 -0.34 11.34 -13.47
N GLY A 148 -1.56 10.83 -13.45
CA GLY A 148 -2.63 11.29 -14.34
C GLY A 148 -3.17 12.67 -13.97
N SER A 149 -3.44 12.89 -12.69
CA SER A 149 -3.88 14.18 -12.14
C SER A 149 -3.37 14.39 -10.73
N ILE A 150 -3.03 15.64 -10.42
CA ILE A 150 -2.51 16.07 -9.12
C ILE A 150 -3.41 17.21 -8.63
N ARG A 151 -3.94 17.06 -7.42
CA ARG A 151 -4.77 18.07 -6.75
C ARG A 151 -4.24 18.32 -5.35
N LYS A 152 -4.15 19.59 -4.97
CA LYS A 152 -3.90 19.96 -3.58
C LYS A 152 -5.25 20.06 -2.84
N ASP A 153 -5.35 19.47 -1.66
CA ASP A 153 -6.45 19.72 -0.73
C ASP A 153 -6.07 20.91 0.15
N ASP A 154 -6.59 22.10 -0.21
CA ASP A 154 -6.32 23.35 0.51
C ASP A 154 -7.12 23.46 1.83
N GLY A 155 -7.75 22.37 2.29
CA GLY A 155 -8.42 22.33 3.58
C GLY A 155 -9.80 23.00 3.59
N GLU A 156 -10.42 23.24 2.43
CA GLU A 156 -11.86 23.47 2.35
C GLU A 156 -12.63 22.14 2.51
N ARG A 157 -12.35 21.40 3.58
CA ARG A 157 -13.35 20.51 4.16
C ARG A 157 -14.43 21.42 4.72
N GLN A 158 -15.39 21.79 3.86
CA GLN A 158 -16.66 22.34 4.29
C GLN A 158 -17.14 21.49 5.46
N ALA A 159 -17.21 22.12 6.62
CA ALA A 159 -18.00 21.65 7.73
C ALA A 159 -19.44 21.48 7.20
N ARG A 160 -19.75 20.27 6.74
CA ARG A 160 -21.15 19.85 6.55
C ARG A 160 -21.68 19.51 7.93
N THR A 161 -22.04 20.57 8.64
CA THR A 161 -23.05 20.52 9.69
C THR A 161 -24.39 20.26 9.00
N ALA A 162 -24.98 19.10 9.27
CA ALA A 162 -26.43 18.87 9.29
C ALA A 162 -26.70 17.58 10.06
#